data_AF-A0A077ZR82-F1
#
_entry.id   AF-A0A077ZR82-F1
#
_cell.length_a   1.000
_cell.length_b   1.000
_cell.length_c   1.000
_cell.angle_alpha   90.00
_cell.angle_beta   90.00
_cell.angle_gamma   90.00
#
_symmetry.space_group_name_H-M   'P 1'
#
loop_
_entity.id
_entity.type
_entity.pdbx_description
1 polymer ?
#
loop_
_entity_poly.entity_id
_entity_poly.type
_entity_poly.pdbx_seq_one_letter_code
_entity_poly.pdbx_strand_id
1 'polypeptide(L)' 'MKVADEEKNPYLLSCKNGFIRGNIVRYIHLSKKEVDTEPLTEACKKEAKKDKAQQ' A
#
# COMPACT_ATOMS: atom_id res chain seq x y z
N MET A 1 13.43 3.34 -2.08
CA MET A 1 12.34 3.47 -3.07
C MET A 1 12.95 3.29 -4.45
N LYS A 2 12.52 2.29 -5.24
CA LYS A 2 12.94 2.21 -6.66
C LYS A 2 11.92 2.98 -7.49
N VAL A 3 12.39 3.87 -8.34
CA VAL A 3 11.55 4.65 -9.25
C VAL A 3 11.12 3.72 -10.38
N ALA A 4 9.81 3.58 -10.60
CA ALA A 4 9.30 2.90 -11.78
C ALA A 4 9.54 3.80 -13.00
N ASP A 5 10.05 3.22 -14.09
CA ASP A 5 10.43 3.94 -15.31
C ASP A 5 11.35 5.16 -15.02
N GLU A 6 12.61 4.89 -14.69
CA GLU A 6 13.63 5.91 -14.38
C GLU A 6 13.79 6.94 -15.50
N GLU A 7 13.69 6.52 -16.77
CA GLU A 7 13.76 7.41 -17.94
C GLU A 7 12.60 8.41 -18.01
N LYS A 8 11.42 8.02 -17.53
CA LYS A 8 10.23 8.90 -17.52
C LYS A 8 10.19 9.82 -16.31
N ASN A 9 10.92 9.50 -15.25
CA ASN A 9 10.88 10.22 -13.98
C ASN A 9 12.29 10.61 -13.46
N PRO A 10 13.08 11.35 -14.25
CA PRO A 10 14.47 11.66 -13.90
C PRO A 10 14.59 12.51 -12.61
N TYR A 11 13.57 13.31 -12.29
CA TYR A 11 13.51 14.13 -11.08
C TYR A 11 13.35 13.33 -9.78
N LEU A 12 12.94 12.06 -9.85
CA LEU A 12 12.81 11.21 -8.66
C LEU A 12 14.12 10.48 -8.31
N LEU A 13 15.13 10.50 -9.19
CA LEU A 13 16.39 9.78 -9.00
C LEU A 13 17.25 10.33 -7.85
N SER A 14 17.14 11.62 -7.55
CA SER A 14 17.85 12.26 -6.43
C SER A 14 17.16 12.08 -5.08
N CYS A 15 15.88 11.71 -5.08
CA CYS A 15 15.06 11.57 -3.88
C CYS A 15 15.13 10.15 -3.31
N LYS A 16 15.95 9.96 -2.27
CA LYS A 16 16.10 8.65 -1.60
C LYS A 16 14.91 8.29 -0.72
N ASN A 17 14.34 9.29 -0.03
CA ASN A 17 13.22 9.16 0.91
C ASN A 17 12.19 10.25 0.62
N GLY A 18 10.91 9.95 0.88
CA GLY A 18 9.82 10.90 0.67
C GLY A 18 8.55 10.49 1.41
N PHE A 19 7.66 11.46 1.59
CA PHE A 19 6.33 11.25 2.14
C PHE A 19 5.29 11.32 1.01
N ILE A 20 4.36 10.38 0.99
CA ILE A 20 3.24 10.36 0.03
C ILE A 20 1.94 10.45 0.81
N ARG A 21 1.11 11.45 0.50
CA ARG A 21 -0.21 11.62 1.13
C ARG A 21 -1.16 10.51 0.65
N GLY A 22 -1.90 9.87 1.55
CA GLY A 22 -2.69 8.67 1.21
C GLY A 22 -3.66 8.84 0.04
N ASN A 23 -4.33 10.00 -0.10
CA ASN A 23 -5.36 10.21 -1.13
C ASN A 23 -4.83 10.24 -2.58
N ILE A 24 -3.51 10.42 -2.79
CA ILE A 24 -2.92 10.43 -4.14
C ILE A 24 -2.39 9.07 -4.58
N VAL A 25 -2.49 8.05 -3.72
CA VAL A 25 -1.97 6.70 -4.01
C VAL A 25 -3.03 5.89 -4.76
N ARG A 26 -2.66 5.36 -5.94
CA ARG A 26 -3.51 4.43 -6.69
C ARG A 26 -3.25 2.97 -6.32
N TYR A 27 -1.97 2.55 -6.31
CA TYR A 27 -1.57 1.17 -6.02
C TYR A 27 -0.28 1.14 -5.21
N ILE A 28 -0.18 0.16 -4.31
CA ILE A 28 1.04 -0.19 -3.59
C ILE A 28 1.38 -1.63 -3.96
N HIS A 29 2.54 -1.84 -4.58
CA HIS A 29 3.02 -3.18 -4.91
C HIS A 29 3.83 -3.72 -3.74
N LEU A 30 3.47 -4.90 -3.27
CA LEU A 30 4.13 -5.59 -2.16
C LEU A 30 4.61 -6.96 -2.64
N SER A 31 5.72 -7.45 -2.09
CA SER A 31 6.17 -8.81 -2.37
C SER A 31 5.20 -9.81 -1.74
N LYS A 32 4.80 -10.83 -2.50
CA LYS A 32 3.91 -11.89 -2.00
C LYS A 32 4.48 -12.64 -0.79
N LYS A 33 5.81 -12.73 -0.66
CA LYS A 33 6.46 -13.41 0.46
C LYS A 33 6.37 -12.62 1.77
N GLU A 34 6.14 -11.31 1.69
CA GLU A 34 6.06 -10.42 2.84
C GLU A 34 4.61 -10.24 3.33
N VAL A 35 3.65 -10.89 2.67
CA VAL A 35 2.22 -10.75 2.96
C VAL A 35 1.61 -12.11 3.25
N ASP A 36 1.22 -12.32 4.51
CA ASP A 36 0.46 -13.50 4.91
C ASP A 36 -1.05 -13.25 4.73
N THR A 37 -1.65 -13.89 3.73
CA THR A 37 -3.05 -13.64 3.36
C THR A 37 -4.06 -14.23 4.34
N GLU A 38 -3.70 -15.30 5.08
CA GLU A 38 -4.63 -15.96 6.01
C GLU A 38 -5.03 -15.06 7.20
N PRO A 39 -4.09 -14.50 7.99
CA PRO A 39 -4.44 -13.61 9.09
C PRO A 39 -5.06 -12.29 8.60
N LEU A 40 -4.64 -11.76 7.44
CA LEU A 40 -5.25 -10.56 6.85
C LEU A 40 -6.73 -10.79 6.53
N THR A 41 -7.06 -11.95 5.95
CA THR A 41 -8.43 -12.28 5.57
C THR A 41 -9.33 -12.39 6.81
N GLU A 42 -8.85 -13.05 7.86
CA GLU A 42 -9.61 -13.17 9.12
C GLU A 42 -9.78 -11.83 9.84
N ALA A 43 -8.76 -10.97 9.83
CA ALA A 43 -8.87 -9.62 10.38
C ALA A 43 -9.93 -8.80 9.63
N CYS A 44 -9.93 -8.82 8.30
CA CYS A 44 -10.90 -8.12 7.45
C CYS A 44 -12.34 -8.56 7.74
N LYS A 45 -12.59 -9.88 7.87
CA LYS A 45 -13.93 -10.39 8.23
C LYS A 45 -14.40 -9.87 9.60
N LYS A 46 -13.50 -9.79 10.58
CA LYS A 46 -13.82 -9.28 11.92
C LYS A 46 -14.13 -7.78 11.89
N GLU A 47 -13.35 -7.01 11.14
CA GLU A 47 -13.55 -5.57 10.98
C GLU A 47 -14.87 -5.25 10.29
N ALA A 48 -15.20 -5.94 9.18
CA ALA A 48 -16.46 -5.74 8.47
C ALA A 48 -17.70 -6.07 9.34
N LYS A 49 -17.59 -7.04 10.26
CA LYS A 49 -18.67 -7.32 11.23
C LYS A 49 -18.83 -6.20 12.27
N LYS A 50 -17.74 -5.56 12.69
CA LYS A 50 -17.79 -4.43 13.63
C LYS A 50 -18.41 -3.20 12.99
N ASP A 51 -18.02 -2.90 11.74
CA ASP A 51 -18.55 -1.75 11.00
C ASP A 51 -20.08 -1.83 10.84
N LYS A 52 -20.59 -3.02 10.50
CA LYS A 52 -22.05 -3.26 10.40
C LYS A 52 -22.80 -3.18 11.72
N ALA A 53 -22.13 -3.39 12.85
CA ALA A 53 -22.77 -3.31 14.17
C ALA A 53 -22.76 -1.88 14.74
N GLN A 54 -22.01 -0.96 14.11
CA GLN A 54 -21.90 0.44 14.51
C GLN A 54 -22.77 1.39 13.65
N GLN A 55 -23.42 0.87 12.59
CA GLN A 55 -24.43 1.56 11.79
C GLN A 55 -25.83 1.22 12.30
#